data_AF-A0A7X3R3G0-F1
#
_entry.id   AF-A0A7X3R3G0-F1
#
_cell.length_a   1.000
_cell.length_b   1.000
_cell.length_c   1.000
_cell.angle_alpha   90.00
_cell.angle_beta   90.00
_cell.angle_gamma   90.00
#
_symmetry.space_group_name_H-M   'P 1'
#
loop_
_entity.id
_entity.type
_entity.pdbx_description
1 polymer ?
#
loop_
_entity_poly.entity_id
_entity_poly.type
_entity_poly.pdbx_seq_one_letter_code
_entity_poly.pdbx_strand_id
1 'polypeptide(L)'
;MSFEVIPAIDIRGGRCVRLLQGDYDQETAYANDPAEVARDWEAQGAQRLHVVDLDGAREGRPMNTAEVAAICEAVAIPVEVSGGLR
;
A
#
# COMPACT_ATOMS: atom_id res chain seq x y z
N MET A 1 -9.07 -26.83 2.97
CA MET A 1 -8.92 -25.58 2.20
C MET A 1 -8.15 -24.61 3.06
N SER A 2 -7.09 -23.99 2.53
CA SER A 2 -6.40 -22.89 3.22
C SER A 2 -7.00 -21.56 2.78
N PHE A 3 -7.09 -20.62 3.71
CA PHE A 3 -7.55 -19.25 3.50
C PHE A 3 -6.38 -18.32 3.88
N GLU A 4 -6.11 -17.32 3.06
CA GLU A 4 -5.03 -16.34 3.27
C GLU A 4 -5.67 -14.96 3.45
N VAL A 5 -5.25 -14.25 4.50
CA VAL A 5 -5.61 -12.84 4.71
C VAL A 5 -4.45 -12.00 4.18
N ILE A 6 -4.73 -11.11 3.23
CA ILE A 6 -3.74 -10.23 2.62
C ILE A 6 -4.05 -8.79 3.06
N PRO A 7 -3.28 -8.20 3.98
CA PRO A 7 -3.43 -6.80 4.34
C PRO A 7 -3.14 -5.89 3.15
N ALA A 8 -3.88 -4.79 3.06
CA ALA A 8 -3.72 -3.78 2.02
C ALA A 8 -3.19 -2.46 2.59
N ILE A 9 -2.27 -1.83 1.86
CA ILE A 9 -1.72 -0.51 2.14
C ILE A 9 -2.00 0.39 0.92
N ASP A 10 -2.84 1.39 1.10
CA ASP A 10 -3.11 2.39 0.07
C ASP A 10 -2.20 3.61 0.30
N ILE A 11 -1.48 4.02 -0.75
CA ILE A 11 -0.52 5.13 -0.70
C ILE A 11 -1.08 6.31 -1.48
N ARG A 12 -1.04 7.49 -0.86
CA ARG A 12 -1.33 8.77 -1.51
C ARG A 12 -0.47 9.89 -0.92
N GLY A 13 0.16 10.68 -1.77
CA GLY A 13 1.08 11.75 -1.38
C GLY A 13 2.17 11.26 -0.42
N GLY A 14 2.70 10.05 -0.66
CA GLY A 14 3.73 9.41 0.16
C GLY A 14 3.26 8.85 1.52
N ARG A 15 1.95 8.81 1.80
CA ARG A 15 1.40 8.43 3.12
C ARG A 15 0.38 7.29 3.00
N CYS A 16 0.19 6.55 4.10
CA CYS A 16 -0.86 5.54 4.20
C CYS A 16 -2.23 6.20 4.44
N VAL A 17 -3.16 5.97 3.52
CA VAL A 17 -4.52 6.52 3.59
C VAL A 17 -5.58 5.43 3.42
N ARG A 18 -6.85 5.79 3.63
CA ARG A 18 -8.01 5.06 3.12
C ARG A 18 -8.98 6.05 2.52
N LEU A 19 -9.51 5.74 1.34
CA LEU A 19 -10.60 6.49 0.74
C LEU A 19 -11.94 5.89 1.16
N LEU A 20 -12.90 6.74 1.55
CA LEU A 20 -14.26 6.28 1.78
C LEU A 20 -14.91 5.97 0.43
N GLN A 21 -15.20 4.69 0.17
CA GLN A 21 -15.81 4.24 -1.09
C GLN A 21 -15.05 4.68 -2.36
N GLY A 22 -13.73 4.88 -2.26
CA GLY A 22 -12.89 5.32 -3.38
C GLY A 22 -12.96 6.83 -3.68
N ASP A 23 -13.63 7.61 -2.84
CA ASP A 23 -13.70 9.07 -2.97
C ASP A 23 -12.41 9.74 -2.47
N TYR A 24 -11.71 10.42 -3.38
CA TYR A 24 -10.45 11.12 -3.11
C TYR A 24 -10.63 12.37 -2.25
N ASP A 25 -11.84 12.92 -2.17
CA ASP A 25 -12.14 14.07 -1.31
C ASP A 25 -12.47 13.64 0.12
N GLN A 26 -12.68 12.33 0.34
CA GLN A 26 -12.97 11.72 1.63
C GLN A 26 -11.87 10.73 2.02
N GLU A 27 -10.68 11.27 2.33
CA GLU A 27 -9.54 10.49 2.80
C GLU A 27 -9.40 10.50 4.33
N THR A 28 -8.91 9.39 4.88
CA THR A 28 -8.39 9.31 6.25
C THR A 28 -6.94 8.91 6.20
N ALA A 29 -6.05 9.73 6.78
CA ALA A 29 -4.63 9.39 6.93
C ALA A 29 -4.42 8.54 8.19
N TYR A 30 -3.70 7.43 8.05
CA TYR A 30 -3.43 6.48 9.14
C TYR A 30 -1.99 6.55 9.65
N ALA A 31 -1.04 6.63 8.72
CA ALA A 31 0.38 6.63 9.03
C ALA A 31 1.15 7.44 7.98
N ASN A 32 2.27 8.03 8.41
CA ASN A 32 3.12 8.83 7.52
C ASN A 32 4.21 8.00 6.83
N ASP A 33 4.54 6.82 7.35
CA ASP A 33 5.57 5.93 6.80
C ASP A 33 4.95 4.59 6.36
N PRO A 34 4.79 4.36 5.05
CA PRO A 34 4.28 3.09 4.53
C PRO A 34 5.16 1.87 4.84
N ALA A 35 6.48 2.05 4.94
CA ALA A 35 7.41 0.96 5.23
C ALA A 35 7.34 0.52 6.71
N GLU A 36 7.01 1.44 7.63
CA GLU A 36 6.69 1.10 9.02
C GLU A 36 5.43 0.21 9.08
N VAL A 37 4.35 0.61 8.41
CA VAL A 37 3.10 -0.16 8.38
C VAL A 37 3.29 -1.55 7.77
N ALA A 38 4.12 -1.66 6.72
CA ALA A 38 4.45 -2.95 6.12
C ALA A 38 5.15 -3.90 7.10
N ARG A 39 6.14 -3.39 7.86
CA ARG A 39 6.83 -4.17 8.91
C ARG A 39 5.88 -4.60 10.02
N ASP A 40 4.95 -3.73 10.41
CA ASP A 40 3.96 -4.07 11.43
C ASP A 40 3.03 -5.21 10.98
N TRP A 41 2.63 -5.23 9.70
CA TRP A 41 1.85 -6.34 9.16
C TRP A 41 2.64 -7.65 9.11
N GLU A 42 3.90 -7.61 8.67
CA GLU A 42 4.78 -8.78 8.67
C GLU A 42 4.99 -9.31 10.09
N ALA A 43 5.25 -8.43 11.07
CA ALA A 43 5.42 -8.79 12.47
C ALA A 43 4.16 -9.43 13.09
N GLN A 44 2.98 -9.07 12.58
CA GLN A 44 1.69 -9.68 12.96
C GLN A 44 1.39 -11.00 12.25
N GLY A 45 2.27 -11.45 11.36
CA GLY A 45 2.18 -12.74 10.67
C GLY A 45 1.51 -12.70 9.30
N ALA A 46 1.40 -11.51 8.68
CA ALA A 46 1.01 -11.43 7.28
C ALA A 46 2.01 -12.22 6.41
N GLN A 47 1.50 -12.97 5.43
CA GLN A 47 2.33 -13.76 4.50
C GLN A 47 2.53 -13.08 3.15
N ARG A 48 1.78 -12.00 2.90
CA ARG A 48 1.81 -11.19 1.68
C ARG A 48 1.21 -9.82 1.98
N LEU A 49 1.65 -8.81 1.26
CA LEU A 49 1.02 -7.48 1.25
C LEU A 49 0.45 -7.14 -0.12
N HIS A 50 -0.64 -6.38 -0.11
CA HIS A 50 -1.19 -5.72 -1.29
C HIS A 50 -1.00 -4.21 -1.17
N VAL A 51 -0.34 -3.58 -2.14
CA VAL A 51 0.00 -2.15 -2.11
C VAL A 51 -0.64 -1.46 -3.31
N VAL A 52 -1.34 -0.36 -3.05
CA VAL A 52 -2.06 0.41 -4.07
C VAL A 52 -1.51 1.83 -4.13
N ASP A 53 -0.91 2.21 -5.26
CA ASP A 53 -0.57 3.61 -5.56
C ASP A 53 -1.82 4.34 -6.06
N LEU A 54 -2.51 5.07 -5.18
CA LEU A 54 -3.75 5.77 -5.51
C LEU A 54 -3.51 6.98 -6.42
N ASP A 55 -2.40 7.70 -6.24
CA ASP A 55 -2.04 8.79 -7.15
C ASP A 55 -1.73 8.20 -8.53
N GLY A 56 -1.04 7.07 -8.59
CA GLY A 56 -0.77 6.39 -9.84
C GLY A 56 -2.04 5.88 -10.51
N ALA A 57 -2.99 5.33 -9.76
CA ALA A 57 -4.29 4.92 -10.28
C ALA A 57 -5.05 6.09 -10.94
N ARG A 58 -4.98 7.27 -10.33
CA ARG A 58 -5.58 8.51 -10.82
C ARG A 58 -4.86 9.06 -12.06
N GLU A 59 -3.53 9.19 -12.00
CA GLU A 59 -2.71 9.80 -13.06
C GLU A 59 -2.42 8.85 -14.24
N GLY A 60 -2.59 7.54 -14.05
CA GLY A 60 -2.36 6.53 -15.07
C GLY A 60 -0.90 6.19 -15.34
N ARG A 61 -0.02 6.52 -14.41
CA ARG A 61 1.40 6.16 -14.37
C ARG A 61 1.83 6.04 -12.91
N PRO A 62 2.87 5.26 -12.56
CA PRO A 62 3.34 5.21 -11.19
C PRO A 62 3.74 6.60 -10.65
N MET A 63 3.33 6.91 -9.42
CA MET A 63 3.53 8.19 -8.74
C MET A 63 4.24 8.06 -7.39
N ASN A 64 4.05 6.95 -6.67
CA ASN A 64 4.64 6.71 -5.35
C ASN A 64 5.69 5.57 -5.39
N THR A 65 6.57 5.58 -6.40
CA THR A 65 7.54 4.49 -6.62
C THR A 65 8.60 4.40 -5.52
N ALA A 66 8.96 5.52 -4.89
CA ALA A 66 9.93 5.55 -3.80
C ALA A 66 9.37 4.85 -2.55
N GLU A 67 8.10 5.09 -2.22
CA GLU A 67 7.42 4.48 -1.08
C GLU A 67 7.18 2.98 -1.32
N VAL A 68 6.79 2.61 -2.54
CA VAL A 68 6.67 1.19 -2.92
C VAL A 68 8.02 0.48 -2.80
N ALA A 69 9.11 1.10 -3.27
CA ALA A 69 10.45 0.53 -3.13
C ALA A 69 10.85 0.38 -1.65
N ALA A 70 10.59 1.40 -0.82
CA ALA A 70 10.85 1.34 0.61
C ALA A 70 10.06 0.22 1.32
N ILE A 71 8.80 -0.03 0.93
CA ILE A 71 8.03 -1.17 1.43
C ILE A 71 8.71 -2.49 1.05
N CYS A 72 9.05 -2.67 -0.23
CA CYS A 72 9.68 -3.89 -0.72
C CYS A 72 11.04 -4.18 -0.07
N GLU A 73 11.79 -3.15 0.32
CA GLU A 73 13.06 -3.30 1.06
C GLU A 73 12.86 -3.59 2.55
N ALA A 74 11.73 -3.17 3.13
CA ALA A 74 11.49 -3.26 4.56
C ALA A 74 10.94 -4.60 5.04
N VAL A 75 10.37 -5.42 4.14
CA VAL A 75 9.77 -6.73 4.47
C VAL A 75 10.38 -7.86 3.66
N ALA A 76 10.34 -9.08 4.19
CA ALA A 76 10.79 -10.28 3.50
C ALA A 76 9.65 -11.00 2.76
N ILE A 77 8.40 -10.70 3.09
CA ILE A 77 7.22 -11.28 2.45
C ILE A 77 6.93 -10.67 1.06
N PRO A 78 6.28 -11.43 0.15
CA PRO A 78 5.92 -10.91 -1.17
C PRO A 78 4.99 -9.70 -1.12
N VAL A 79 5.22 -8.76 -2.02
CA VAL A 79 4.43 -7.53 -2.17
C VAL A 79 3.79 -7.50 -3.57
N GLU A 80 2.47 -7.41 -3.61
CA GLU A 80 1.71 -7.11 -4.82
C GLU A 80 1.55 -5.61 -4.97
N VAL A 81 1.84 -5.07 -6.15
CA VAL A 81 1.75 -3.63 -6.42
C VAL A 81 0.73 -3.36 -7.51
N SER A 82 -0.14 -2.37 -7.28
CA SER A 82 -1.11 -1.87 -8.25
C SER A 82 -1.18 -0.35 -8.23
N GLY A 83 -1.92 0.23 -9.20
CA GLY A 83 -2.06 1.68 -9.35
C GLY A 83 -1.16 2.25 -10.46
N GLY A 84 -1.79 2.76 -11.52
CA GLY A 84 -1.08 3.44 -12.61
C GLY A 84 -0.26 2.56 -13.55
N LEU A 85 -0.39 1.23 -13.46
CA LEU A 85 0.24 0.27 -14.38
C LEU A 85 -0.61 0.15 -15.67
N ARG A 86 -0.36 1.01 -16.67
CA ARG A 86 -1.07 1.08 -17.95
C ARG A 86 -0.13 1.03 -19.14
#